data_AF-A0A453JKZ5-F1
#
_entry.id   AF-A0A453JKZ5-F1
#
_cell.length_a   1.000
_cell.length_b   1.000
_cell.length_c   1.000
_cell.angle_alpha   90.00
_cell.angle_beta   90.00
_cell.angle_gamma   90.00
#
_symmetry.space_group_name_H-M   'P 1'
#
loop_
_entity.id
_entity.type
_entity.pdbx_description
1 polymer ?
#
loop_
_entity_poly.entity_id
_entity_poly.type
_entity_poly.pdbx_seq_one_letter_code
_entity_poly.pdbx_strand_id
1 'polypeptide(L)' 'STPNPLHPIWVREDQQVLGYLLNNLSKEVLVQVTAVTTSPVLWAALAGMFSLQSLGRVKNIRTALINA' A
#
# COMPACT_ATOMS: atom_id res chain seq x y z
N SER A 1 24.98 -11.60 -22.74
CA SER A 1 23.63 -10.99 -22.74
C SER A 1 23.79 -9.50 -22.51
N THR A 2 23.22 -8.64 -23.35
CA THR A 2 23.22 -7.19 -23.14
C THR A 2 22.12 -6.81 -22.14
N PRO A 3 22.42 -6.02 -21.08
CA PRO A 3 21.39 -5.55 -20.14
C PRO A 3 20.30 -4.75 -20.85
N ASN A 4 19.05 -4.84 -20.36
CA ASN A 4 17.93 -4.09 -20.92
C ASN A 4 18.17 -2.57 -20.76
N PRO A 5 18.29 -1.79 -21.85
CA PRO A 5 18.55 -0.35 -21.78
C PRO A 5 17.38 0.45 -21.19
N LEU A 6 16.16 -0.11 -21.16
CA LEU A 6 14.98 0.52 -20.57
C LEU A 6 14.88 0.33 -19.05
N HIS A 7 15.61 -0.64 -18.49
CA HIS A 7 15.54 -0.95 -17.06
C HIS A 7 15.80 0.27 -16.15
N PRO A 8 16.83 1.11 -16.39
CA PRO A 8 17.06 2.30 -15.56
C PRO A 8 15.91 3.33 -15.63
N ILE A 9 15.22 3.39 -16.77
CA ILE A 9 14.06 4.27 -16.95
C ILE A 9 12.91 3.76 -16.08
N TRP A 10 12.58 2.47 -16.16
CA TRP A 10 11.52 1.88 -15.36
C TRP A 10 11.76 1.98 -13.86
N VAL A 11 13.02 1.79 -13.41
CA VAL A 11 13.38 1.99 -12.01
C VAL A 11 13.12 3.44 -11.58
N ARG A 12 13.47 4.44 -12.41
CA ARG A 12 13.20 5.84 -12.08
C ARG A 12 11.70 6.11 -11.95
N GLU A 13 10.90 5.65 -12.89
CA GLU A 13 9.44 5.84 -12.86
C GLU A 13 8.82 5.16 -11.63
N ASP A 14 9.23 3.94 -11.30
CA ASP A 14 8.78 3.25 -10.08
C ASP A 14 9.08 4.07 -8.82
N GLN A 15 10.28 4.63 -8.71
CA GLN A 15 10.66 5.45 -7.55
C GLN A 15 9.88 6.78 -7.48
N GLN A 16 9.51 7.37 -8.62
CA GLN A 16 8.64 8.55 -8.63
C GLN A 16 7.24 8.22 -8.10
N VAL A 17 6.65 7.12 -8.55
CA VAL A 17 5.34 6.67 -8.06
C VAL A 17 5.41 6.31 -6.58
N LEU A 18 6.47 5.61 -6.16
CA LEU A 18 6.72 5.28 -4.77
C LEU A 18 6.77 6.53 -3.89
N GLY A 19 7.57 7.53 -4.28
CA GLY A 19 7.66 8.80 -3.56
C GLY A 19 6.33 9.54 -3.48
N TYR A 20 5.57 9.56 -4.59
CA TYR A 20 4.23 10.13 -4.61
C TYR A 20 3.29 9.42 -3.63
N LEU A 21 3.25 8.08 -3.63
CA LEU A 21 2.42 7.31 -2.71
C LEU A 21 2.79 7.60 -1.25
N LEU A 22 4.08 7.53 -0.90
CA LEU A 22 4.57 7.77 0.47
C LEU A 22 4.22 9.17 0.97
N ASN A 23 4.31 10.19 0.13
CA ASN A 23 3.98 11.58 0.48
C ASN A 23 2.50 11.82 0.79
N ASN A 24 1.62 10.90 0.37
CA ASN A 24 0.17 11.00 0.61
C ASN A 24 -0.30 10.15 1.81
N LEU A 25 0.60 9.48 2.52
CA LEU A 25 0.26 8.65 3.68
C LEU A 25 0.31 9.45 4.98
N SER A 26 -0.56 9.06 5.94
CA SER A 26 -0.44 9.55 7.31
C SER A 26 0.80 8.94 7.99
N LYS A 27 1.28 9.56 9.07
CA LYS A 27 2.46 9.10 9.81
C LYS A 27 2.30 7.67 10.33
N GLU A 28 1.10 7.33 10.78
CA GLU A 28 0.77 6.02 11.34
C GLU A 28 0.86 4.93 10.29
N VAL A 29 0.38 5.21 9.07
CA VAL A 29 0.48 4.27 7.94
C VAL A 29 1.91 4.19 7.44
N LEU A 30 2.63 5.32 7.40
CA LEU A 30 4.02 5.37 6.94
C LEU A 30 4.93 4.44 7.75
N VAL A 31 4.80 4.43 9.09
CA VAL A 31 5.56 3.56 9.98
C VAL A 31 5.43 2.07 9.59
N GLN A 32 4.26 1.66 9.11
CA GLN A 32 3.99 0.25 8.74
C GLN A 32 4.59 -0.15 7.39
N VAL A 33 4.92 0.81 6.52
CA VAL A 33 5.41 0.55 5.16
C VAL A 33 6.84 1.06 4.90
N THR A 34 7.54 1.49 5.95
CA THR A 34 8.90 2.06 5.89
C THR A 34 9.93 1.20 5.17
N ALA A 35 9.78 -0.13 5.20
CA ALA A 35 10.72 -1.06 4.55
C ALA A 35 10.43 -1.33 3.06
N VAL A 36 9.33 -0.79 2.51
CA VAL A 36 8.91 -1.07 1.13
C VAL A 36 9.60 -0.12 0.15
N THR A 37 10.30 -0.70 -0.82
CA THR A 37 11.16 0.04 -1.76
C THR A 37 10.64 0.08 -3.19
N THR A 38 9.48 -0.51 -3.47
CA THR A 38 8.87 -0.54 -4.81
C THR A 38 7.41 -0.15 -4.74
N SER A 39 6.95 0.61 -5.74
CA SER A 39 5.56 1.06 -5.83
C SER A 39 4.53 -0.08 -5.79
N PRO A 40 4.68 -1.18 -6.56
CA PRO A 40 3.65 -2.24 -6.57
C PRO A 40 3.52 -2.96 -5.22
N VAL A 41 4.62 -3.17 -4.50
CA VAL A 41 4.58 -3.81 -3.17
C VAL A 41 3.90 -2.87 -2.18
N LEU A 42 4.18 -1.56 -2.25
CA LEU A 42 3.56 -0.57 -1.38
C LEU A 42 2.05 -0.54 -1.62
N TRP A 43 1.63 -0.47 -2.88
CA TRP A 43 0.23 -0.44 -3.24
C TRP A 43 -0.52 -1.69 -2.76
N ALA A 44 0.05 -2.88 -2.96
CA ALA A 44 -0.56 -4.13 -2.52
C ALA A 44 -0.71 -4.19 -0.99
N ALA A 45 0.30 -3.74 -0.24
CA ALA A 45 0.26 -3.69 1.21
C ALA A 45 -0.86 -2.75 1.70
N LEU A 46 -0.93 -1.53 1.15
CA LEU A 46 -1.96 -0.55 1.47
C LEU A 46 -3.37 -1.09 1.17
N ALA A 47 -3.57 -1.64 -0.02
CA ALA A 47 -4.85 -2.23 -0.42
C ALA A 47 -5.29 -3.35 0.54
N GLY A 48 -4.37 -4.22 0.94
CA GLY A 48 -4.61 -5.29 1.92
C GLY A 48 -5.03 -4.75 3.29
N MET A 49 -4.24 -3.82 3.85
CA MET A 49 -4.51 -3.23 5.17
C MET A 49 -5.90 -2.58 5.24
N PHE A 50 -6.21 -1.70 4.30
CA PHE A 50 -7.48 -0.96 4.32
C PHE A 50 -8.68 -1.88 4.03
N SER A 51 -8.52 -2.89 3.18
CA SER A 51 -9.58 -3.89 2.94
C SER A 51 -9.88 -4.71 4.18
N LEU A 52 -8.84 -5.18 4.89
CA LEU A 52 -9.00 -5.94 6.14
C LEU A 52 -9.68 -5.10 7.22
N GLN A 53 -9.27 -3.85 7.38
CA GLN A 53 -9.89 -2.93 8.34
C GLN A 53 -11.37 -2.68 8.00
N SER A 54 -11.69 -2.42 6.74
CA SER A 54 -13.06 -2.21 6.27
C SER A 54 -13.93 -3.44 6.54
N LEU A 55 -13.44 -4.63 6.21
CA LEU A 55 -14.13 -5.89 6.47
C LEU A 55 -14.37 -6.12 7.96
N GLY A 56 -13.37 -5.82 8.80
CA GLY A 56 -13.50 -5.90 10.27
C GLY A 56 -14.62 -4.99 10.79
N ARG A 57 -14.70 -3.75 10.30
CA ARG A 57 -15.77 -2.81 10.66
C ARG A 57 -17.15 -3.33 10.28
N VAL A 58 -17.30 -3.85 9.06
CA VAL A 58 -18.57 -4.45 8.60
C VAL A 58 -19.00 -5.60 9.50
N LYS A 59 -18.07 -6.50 9.86
CA LYS A 59 -18.34 -7.61 10.78
C LYS A 59 -18.78 -7.12 12.16
N ASN A 60 -18.08 -6.13 12.72
CA ASN A 60 -18.42 -5.56 14.04
C ASN A 60 -19.83 -4.94 14.06
N ILE A 61 -20.19 -4.18 13.02
CA ILE A 61 -21.53 -3.59 12.88
C ILE A 61 -22.59 -4.69 12.82
N ARG A 62 -22.37 -5.74 12.02
CA ARG A 62 -23.30 -6.87 11.92
C ARG A 62 -23.51 -7.54 13.27
N THR A 63 -22.43 -7.82 14.01
CA THR A 63 -22.52 -8.43 15.34
C THR A 63 -23.28 -7.53 16.32
N ALA A 64 -23.03 -6.22 16.31
CA ALA A 64 -23.74 -5.28 17.16
C ALA A 64 -25.25 -5.25 16.87
N LEU A 65 -25.65 -5.37 15.60
CA LEU A 65 -27.07 -5.44 15.21
C LEU A 65 -27.74 -6.77 15.58
N ILE A 66 -27.00 -7.88 15.60
CA ILE A 66 -27.53 -9.19 16.03
C ILE A 66 -27.73 -9.23 17.54
N ASN A 67 -26.85 -8.55 18.29
CA ASN A 67 -26.86 -8.53 19.75
C ASN A 67 -27.68 -7.38 20.36
N ALA A 68 -28.28 -6.53 19.52
CA ALA A 68 -29.19 -5.45 19.93
C ALA A 68 -30.59 -6.01 20.18
#